data_AF-A0A496PQI8-F1
#
_entry.id   AF-A0A496PQI8-F1
#
_cell.length_a   1.000
_cell.length_b   1.000
_cell.length_c   1.000
_cell.angle_alpha   90.00
_cell.angle_beta   90.00
_cell.angle_gamma   90.00
#
_symmetry.space_group_name_H-M   'P 1'
#
loop_
_entity.id
_entity.type
_entity.pdbx_description
1 polymer ?
#
loop_
_entity_poly.entity_id
_entity_poly.type
_entity_poly.pdbx_seq_one_letter_code
_entity_poly.pdbx_strand_id
1 'polypeptide(L)'
;VWKEKRYVGSHDPLISKKLFDQAQSILTRGNRSRETKRGFAFAGLVKCGLCGCAMTPEVKKGKYIYYHCTQYKGSCDNVYIREEKLAELLADVVKQVQIGDDAVEDIKRALLESQKDKVDYHTASVESLHLRYRHVQSLLDRAYEDKLSGKISEDFWQRKSAAWEDEMVDIRFKIKAHESANLNYFQVGTEIR
;
A
#
# COMPACT_ATOMS: atom_id res chain seq x y z
N VAL A 1 -6.19 -22.98 -9.45
CA VAL A 1 -7.25 -23.58 -8.60
C VAL A 1 -7.90 -24.66 -9.42
N TRP A 2 -7.94 -25.90 -8.94
CA TRP A 2 -8.62 -27.00 -9.62
C TRP A 2 -9.57 -27.66 -8.63
N LYS A 3 -10.86 -27.71 -8.97
CA LYS A 3 -11.94 -28.14 -8.05
C LYS A 3 -11.83 -27.49 -6.66
N GLU A 4 -11.75 -26.16 -6.63
CA GLU A 4 -11.68 -25.32 -5.42
C GLU A 4 -10.43 -25.52 -4.52
N LYS A 5 -9.53 -26.46 -4.85
CA LYS A 5 -8.27 -26.64 -4.15
C LYS A 5 -7.13 -25.87 -4.84
N ARG A 6 -6.31 -25.21 -4.03
CA ARG A 6 -5.07 -24.54 -4.45
C ARG A 6 -3.91 -25.52 -4.32
N TYR A 7 -3.10 -25.61 -5.37
CA TYR A 7 -1.91 -26.44 -5.43
C TYR A 7 -0.70 -25.55 -5.70
N VAL A 8 0.42 -25.86 -5.07
CA VAL A 8 1.71 -25.22 -5.36
C VAL A 8 2.25 -25.84 -6.64
N GLY A 9 2.63 -25.02 -7.62
CA GLY A 9 3.24 -25.50 -8.86
C GLY A 9 4.68 -25.95 -8.61
N SER A 10 5.13 -26.98 -9.34
CA SER A 10 6.50 -27.51 -9.23
C SER A 10 7.54 -26.71 -10.01
N HIS A 11 7.13 -25.61 -10.67
CA HIS A 11 8.01 -24.76 -11.47
C HIS A 11 8.54 -23.57 -10.65
N ASP A 12 9.70 -23.07 -11.04
CA ASP A 12 10.27 -21.86 -10.45
C ASP A 12 9.37 -20.65 -10.79
N PRO A 13 8.90 -19.87 -9.80
CA PRO A 13 8.00 -18.75 -10.05
C PRO A 13 8.71 -17.59 -10.77
N LEU A 14 8.11 -17.12 -11.86
CA LEU A 14 8.60 -15.96 -12.63
C LEU A 14 8.58 -14.63 -11.84
N ILE A 15 7.67 -14.52 -10.87
CA ILE A 15 7.53 -13.34 -10.01
C ILE A 15 7.31 -13.77 -8.56
N SER A 16 7.75 -12.94 -7.61
CA SER A 16 7.52 -13.21 -6.20
C SER A 16 6.02 -13.20 -5.85
N LYS A 17 5.65 -14.05 -4.88
CA LYS A 17 4.28 -14.10 -4.35
C LYS A 17 3.81 -12.72 -3.86
N LYS A 18 4.71 -11.98 -3.21
CA LYS A 18 4.48 -10.60 -2.75
C LYS A 18 4.09 -9.67 -3.90
N LEU A 19 4.82 -9.71 -5.02
CA LEU A 19 4.52 -8.88 -6.19
C LEU A 19 3.18 -9.26 -6.83
N PHE A 20 2.89 -10.56 -6.93
CA PHE A 20 1.61 -11.04 -7.43
C PHE A 20 0.43 -10.56 -6.56
N ASP A 21 0.55 -10.66 -5.25
CA ASP A 21 -0.51 -10.25 -4.32
C ASP A 21 -0.73 -8.73 -4.35
N GLN A 22 0.33 -7.93 -4.47
CA GLN A 22 0.23 -6.49 -4.70
C GLN A 22 -0.54 -6.18 -5.99
N ALA A 23 -0.21 -6.83 -7.11
CA ALA A 23 -0.91 -6.63 -8.37
C ALA A 23 -2.39 -7.03 -8.29
N GLN A 24 -2.69 -8.17 -7.67
CA GLN A 24 -4.08 -8.61 -7.44
C GLN A 24 -4.86 -7.58 -6.62
N SER A 25 -4.26 -7.04 -5.55
CA SER A 25 -4.92 -6.03 -4.71
C SER A 25 -5.34 -4.79 -5.51
N ILE A 26 -4.50 -4.33 -6.45
CA ILE A 26 -4.78 -3.21 -7.35
C ILE A 26 -5.90 -3.60 -8.32
N LEU A 27 -5.86 -4.80 -8.89
CA LEU A 27 -6.86 -5.28 -9.84
C LEU A 27 -8.25 -5.45 -9.20
N THR A 28 -8.31 -5.86 -7.94
CA THR A 28 -9.56 -6.09 -7.18
C THR A 28 -10.17 -4.83 -6.59
N ARG A 29 -9.47 -3.68 -6.59
CA ARG A 29 -10.08 -2.40 -6.15
C ARG A 29 -11.25 -2.06 -7.07
N GLY A 30 -12.46 -2.18 -6.54
CA GLY A 30 -13.72 -1.91 -7.27
C GLY A 30 -13.89 -0.45 -7.70
N ASN A 31 -13.29 0.49 -6.97
CA ASN A 31 -13.24 1.90 -7.34
C ASN A 31 -11.97 2.20 -8.13
N ARG A 32 -11.99 1.89 -9.43
CA ARG A 32 -11.03 2.48 -10.37
C ARG A 32 -11.56 3.85 -10.77
N SER A 33 -10.91 4.93 -10.36
CA SER A 33 -11.02 6.19 -11.08
C SER A 33 -10.42 5.94 -12.46
N ARG A 34 -11.26 5.70 -13.47
CA ARG A 34 -10.77 5.73 -14.84
C ARG A 34 -10.42 7.19 -15.11
N GLU A 35 -9.14 7.46 -15.30
CA GLU A 35 -8.68 8.74 -15.81
C GLU A 35 -9.27 8.90 -17.21
N THR A 36 -10.41 9.60 -17.28
CA THR A 36 -11.03 9.92 -18.55
C THR A 36 -10.19 11.02 -19.19
N LYS A 37 -9.67 10.76 -20.39
CA LYS A 37 -8.94 11.76 -21.22
C LYS A 37 -9.70 13.08 -21.41
N ARG A 38 -11.01 13.09 -21.12
CA ARG A 38 -11.85 14.28 -21.03
C ARG A 38 -12.15 14.52 -19.54
N GLY A 39 -11.64 15.63 -19.00
CA GLY A 39 -11.78 16.04 -17.60
C GLY A 39 -13.18 16.57 -17.27
N PHE A 40 -14.20 15.73 -17.42
CA PHE A 40 -15.57 16.06 -17.04
C PHE A 40 -15.78 15.81 -15.54
N ALA A 41 -16.38 16.77 -14.83
CA ALA A 41 -16.37 16.79 -13.37
C ALA A 41 -17.11 15.61 -12.73
N PHE A 42 -18.17 15.11 -13.39
CA PHE A 42 -19.11 14.15 -12.81
C PHE A 42 -19.21 12.83 -13.59
N ALA A 43 -18.29 12.60 -14.53
CA ALA A 43 -18.28 11.37 -15.33
C ALA A 43 -18.09 10.13 -14.45
N GLY A 44 -19.01 9.17 -14.58
CA GLY A 44 -19.00 7.93 -13.80
C GLY A 44 -19.51 8.05 -12.36
N LEU A 45 -19.82 9.27 -11.89
CA LEU A 45 -20.35 9.53 -10.54
C LEU A 45 -21.87 9.60 -10.53
N VAL A 46 -22.49 10.07 -11.63
CA VAL A 46 -23.92 10.40 -11.67
C VAL A 46 -24.72 9.34 -12.42
N LYS A 47 -25.87 8.97 -11.87
CA LYS A 47 -26.84 8.04 -12.45
C LYS A 47 -28.18 8.73 -12.64
N CYS A 48 -28.91 8.31 -13.66
CA CYS A 48 -30.27 8.76 -13.93
C CYS A 48 -31.20 8.29 -12.82
N GLY A 49 -31.94 9.23 -12.21
CA GLY A 49 -32.92 8.91 -11.16
C GLY A 49 -34.13 8.10 -11.64
N LEU A 50 -34.44 8.12 -12.96
CA LEU A 50 -35.58 7.41 -13.52
C LEU A 50 -35.28 5.93 -13.83
N CYS A 51 -34.18 5.64 -14.52
CA CYS A 51 -33.86 4.27 -14.97
C CYS A 51 -32.60 3.67 -14.34
N GLY A 52 -31.85 4.46 -13.56
CA GLY A 52 -30.59 4.03 -12.93
C GLY A 52 -29.41 3.85 -13.89
N CYS A 53 -29.56 4.15 -15.18
CA CYS A 53 -28.45 4.17 -16.13
C CYS A 53 -27.43 5.25 -15.77
N ALA A 54 -26.17 5.08 -16.19
CA ALA A 54 -25.16 6.13 -16.05
C ALA A 54 -25.57 7.38 -16.84
N MET A 55 -25.20 8.55 -16.31
CA MET A 55 -25.27 9.80 -17.07
C MET A 55 -23.92 10.09 -17.73
N THR A 56 -23.95 10.45 -19.01
CA THR A 56 -22.76 10.70 -19.83
C THR A 56 -22.69 12.16 -20.21
N PRO A 57 -21.50 12.80 -20.14
CA PRO A 57 -21.30 14.16 -20.61
C PRO A 57 -21.18 14.25 -22.13
N GLU A 58 -21.75 15.30 -22.70
CA GLU A 58 -21.70 15.68 -24.11
C GLU A 58 -21.38 17.17 -24.24
N VAL A 59 -20.45 17.52 -25.13
CA VAL A 59 -20.09 18.91 -25.42
C VAL A 59 -20.92 19.43 -26.59
N LYS A 60 -21.67 20.51 -26.36
CA LYS A 60 -22.44 21.24 -27.37
C LYS A 60 -21.80 22.60 -27.64
N LYS A 61 -21.74 22.99 -28.93
CA LYS A 61 -21.19 24.27 -29.41
C LYS A 61 -19.76 24.57 -28.90
N GLY A 62 -18.94 23.53 -28.67
CA GLY A 62 -17.56 23.66 -28.20
C GLY A 62 -17.37 24.25 -26.80
N LYS A 63 -18.43 24.61 -26.09
CA LYS A 63 -18.36 25.30 -24.79
C LYS A 63 -19.26 24.71 -23.72
N TYR A 64 -20.45 24.24 -24.08
CA TYR A 64 -21.46 23.83 -23.09
C TYR A 64 -21.41 22.33 -22.85
N ILE A 65 -21.25 21.92 -21.59
CA ILE A 65 -21.24 20.51 -21.19
C ILE A 65 -22.62 20.15 -20.63
N TYR A 66 -23.24 19.14 -21.22
CA TYR A 66 -24.53 18.60 -20.79
C TYR A 66 -24.38 17.14 -20.40
N TYR A 67 -25.07 16.73 -19.35
CA TYR A 67 -25.20 15.33 -18.96
C TYR A 67 -26.56 14.81 -19.39
N HIS A 68 -26.56 13.62 -19.98
CA HIS A 68 -27.78 12.92 -20.37
C HIS A 68 -27.73 11.45 -19.97
N CYS A 69 -28.91 10.83 -19.84
CA CYS A 69 -29.02 9.39 -19.63
C CYS A 69 -28.47 8.63 -20.85
N THR A 70 -27.74 7.53 -20.66
CA THR A 70 -27.31 6.67 -21.78
C THR A 70 -28.46 5.92 -22.46
N GLN A 71 -29.64 5.86 -21.82
CA GLN A 71 -30.81 5.11 -22.31
C GLN A 71 -30.50 3.63 -22.58
N TYR A 72 -29.48 3.08 -21.92
CA TYR A 72 -29.02 1.70 -22.14
C TYR A 72 -30.11 0.65 -21.82
N LYS A 73 -30.98 0.95 -20.87
CA LYS A 73 -32.11 0.07 -20.47
C LYS A 73 -33.41 0.34 -21.26
N GLY A 74 -33.37 1.16 -22.32
CA GLY A 74 -34.54 1.58 -23.09
C GLY A 74 -34.77 3.09 -23.04
N SER A 75 -35.87 3.55 -23.68
CA SER A 75 -36.19 4.98 -23.74
C SER A 75 -36.36 5.54 -22.33
N CYS A 76 -35.77 6.70 -22.11
CA CYS A 76 -35.83 7.37 -20.83
C CYS A 76 -36.08 8.84 -21.07
N ASP A 77 -37.20 9.35 -20.55
CA ASP A 77 -37.64 10.73 -20.70
C ASP A 77 -36.89 11.70 -19.77
N ASN A 78 -35.65 11.34 -19.41
CA ASN A 78 -34.83 12.21 -18.59
C ASN A 78 -34.33 13.39 -19.41
N VAL A 79 -34.29 14.56 -18.77
CA VAL A 79 -33.88 15.81 -19.42
C VAL A 79 -32.36 15.95 -19.35
N TYR A 80 -31.81 16.64 -20.34
CA TYR A 80 -30.41 17.04 -20.35
C TYR A 80 -30.18 18.13 -19.29
N ILE A 81 -29.15 17.98 -18.48
CA ILE A 81 -28.77 18.97 -17.45
C ILE A 81 -27.38 19.53 -17.74
N ARG A 82 -27.19 20.84 -17.55
CA ARG A 82 -25.88 21.48 -17.67
C ARG A 82 -24.98 21.07 -16.51
N GLU A 83 -23.67 20.94 -16.78
CA GLU A 83 -22.68 20.63 -15.74
C GLU A 83 -22.69 21.66 -14.59
N GLU A 84 -22.81 22.94 -14.91
CA GLU A 84 -22.93 24.04 -13.93
C GLU A 84 -24.10 23.81 -12.96
N LYS A 85 -25.27 23.42 -13.49
CA LYS A 85 -26.45 23.19 -12.66
C LYS A 85 -26.31 21.94 -11.80
N LEU A 86 -25.65 20.91 -12.33
CA LEU A 86 -25.34 19.70 -11.57
C LEU A 86 -24.38 20.01 -10.41
N ALA A 87 -23.38 20.86 -10.66
CA ALA A 87 -22.44 21.31 -9.64
C ALA A 87 -23.14 22.08 -8.51
N GLU A 88 -24.05 23.01 -8.83
CA GLU A 88 -24.86 23.71 -7.82
C GLU A 88 -25.65 22.75 -6.93
N LEU A 89 -26.36 21.78 -7.54
CA LEU A 89 -27.17 20.81 -6.81
C LEU A 89 -26.34 19.91 -5.89
N LEU A 90 -25.14 19.53 -6.35
CA LEU A 90 -24.24 18.68 -5.56
C LEU A 90 -23.48 19.48 -4.49
N ALA A 91 -23.23 20.77 -4.72
CA ALA A 91 -22.49 21.62 -3.79
C ALA A 91 -23.17 21.67 -2.41
N ASP A 92 -24.50 21.76 -2.38
CA ASP A 92 -25.24 21.83 -1.11
C ASP A 92 -25.16 20.53 -0.31
N VAL A 93 -25.12 19.38 -1.00
CA VAL A 93 -24.91 18.07 -0.35
C VAL A 93 -23.48 17.96 0.17
N VAL A 94 -22.49 18.36 -0.64
CA VAL A 94 -21.07 18.27 -0.27
C VAL A 94 -20.72 19.21 0.88
N LYS A 95 -21.32 20.40 0.95
CA LYS A 95 -21.14 21.35 2.07
C LYS A 95 -21.54 20.76 3.42
N GLN A 96 -22.48 19.83 3.46
CA GLN A 96 -22.90 19.15 4.70
C GLN A 96 -21.87 18.10 5.16
N VAL A 97 -20.96 17.68 4.28
CA VAL A 97 -19.91 16.69 4.56
C VAL A 97 -18.56 17.39 4.77
N GLN A 98 -18.57 18.56 5.40
CA GLN A 98 -17.34 19.23 5.79
C GLN A 98 -16.80 18.59 7.08
N ILE A 99 -15.56 18.12 7.01
CA ILE A 99 -14.79 17.76 8.20
C ILE A 99 -14.45 19.08 8.88
N GLY A 100 -14.97 19.29 10.10
CA GLY A 100 -14.67 20.50 10.87
C GLY A 100 -13.17 20.63 11.15
N ASP A 101 -12.68 21.86 11.28
CA ASP A 101 -11.25 22.13 11.48
C ASP A 101 -10.67 21.38 12.68
N ASP A 102 -11.46 21.21 13.75
CA ASP A 102 -11.08 20.41 14.92
C ASP A 102 -10.82 18.94 14.56
N ALA A 103 -11.69 18.34 13.74
CA ALA A 103 -11.52 16.96 13.29
C ALA A 103 -10.32 16.82 12.34
N VAL A 104 -10.01 17.84 11.54
CA VAL A 104 -8.80 17.87 10.71
C VAL A 104 -7.55 17.88 11.58
N GLU A 105 -7.50 18.72 12.61
CA GLU A 105 -6.35 18.78 13.53
C GLU A 105 -6.22 17.51 14.38
N ASP A 106 -7.34 16.88 14.77
CA ASP A 106 -7.31 15.58 15.45
C ASP A 106 -6.81 14.46 14.53
N ILE A 107 -7.25 14.42 13.26
CA ILE A 107 -6.74 13.47 12.27
C ILE A 107 -5.23 13.67 12.05
N LYS A 108 -4.79 14.92 11.93
CA LYS A 108 -3.39 15.27 11.73
C LYS A 108 -2.54 14.87 12.94
N ARG A 109 -3.03 15.12 14.17
CA ARG A 109 -2.36 14.69 15.40
C ARG A 109 -2.25 13.18 15.48
N ALA A 110 -3.36 12.46 15.27
CA ALA A 110 -3.37 11.01 15.26
C ALA A 110 -2.43 10.41 14.20
N LEU A 111 -2.34 11.05 13.02
CA LEU A 111 -1.42 10.64 11.97
C LEU A 111 0.04 10.81 12.41
N LEU A 112 0.40 11.97 12.98
CA LEU A 112 1.73 12.26 13.49
C LEU A 112 2.13 11.33 14.65
N GLU A 113 1.22 11.07 15.59
CA GLU A 113 1.44 10.13 16.69
C GLU A 113 1.66 8.71 16.17
N SER A 114 0.80 8.23 15.26
CA SER A 114 0.95 6.90 14.66
C SER A 114 2.24 6.74 13.86
N GLN A 115 2.75 7.84 13.28
CA GLN A 115 4.03 7.86 12.58
C GLN A 115 5.18 7.75 13.57
N LYS A 116 5.11 8.49 14.68
CA LYS A 116 6.11 8.44 15.75
C LYS A 116 6.20 7.04 16.35
N ASP A 117 5.08 6.43 16.73
CA ASP A 117 5.04 5.09 17.32
C ASP A 117 5.64 4.02 16.39
N LYS A 118 5.39 4.14 15.07
CA LYS A 118 5.98 3.24 14.08
C LYS A 118 7.48 3.43 13.92
N VAL A 119 7.96 4.68 13.94
CA VAL A 119 9.39 4.99 13.87
C VAL A 119 10.11 4.49 15.12
N ASP A 120 9.52 4.71 16.29
CA ASP A 120 10.09 4.28 17.58
C ASP A 120 10.16 2.74 17.66
N TYR A 121 9.07 2.05 17.29
CA TYR A 121 9.06 0.58 17.21
C TYR A 121 10.09 0.03 16.23
N HIS A 122 10.21 0.65 15.05
CA HIS A 122 11.17 0.24 14.03
C HIS A 122 12.61 0.42 14.50
N THR A 123 12.92 1.58 15.07
CA THR A 123 14.23 1.92 15.62
C THR A 123 14.62 0.94 16.72
N ALA A 124 13.73 0.71 17.69
CA ALA A 124 13.97 -0.25 18.77
C ALA A 124 14.19 -1.68 18.26
N SER A 125 13.43 -2.11 17.25
CA SER A 125 13.61 -3.43 16.62
C SER A 125 14.98 -3.56 15.94
N VAL A 126 15.41 -2.54 15.19
CA VAL A 126 16.73 -2.52 14.53
C VAL A 126 17.86 -2.49 15.55
N GLU A 127 17.75 -1.69 16.61
CA GLU A 127 18.73 -1.65 17.69
C GLU A 127 18.88 -3.02 18.38
N SER A 128 17.77 -3.71 18.66
CA SER A 128 17.79 -5.04 19.27
C SER A 128 18.51 -6.07 18.38
N LEU A 129 18.33 -5.99 17.06
CA LEU A 129 19.01 -6.84 16.09
C LEU A 129 20.51 -6.54 16.04
N HIS A 130 20.91 -5.27 16.06
CA HIS A 130 22.31 -4.89 16.16
C HIS A 130 22.96 -5.34 17.46
N LEU A 131 22.24 -5.30 18.58
CA LEU A 131 22.73 -5.80 19.86
C LEU A 131 22.98 -7.32 19.79
N ARG A 132 22.03 -8.07 19.21
CA ARG A 132 22.18 -9.52 19.01
C ARG A 132 23.35 -9.85 18.10
N TYR A 133 23.50 -9.13 16.98
CA TYR A 133 24.62 -9.30 16.06
C TYR A 133 25.96 -9.13 16.77
N ARG A 134 26.12 -8.03 17.53
CA ARG A 134 27.35 -7.77 18.31
C ARG A 134 27.63 -8.86 19.34
N HIS A 135 26.58 -9.36 19.99
CA HIS A 135 26.73 -10.44 20.95
C HIS A 135 27.25 -11.73 20.30
N VAL A 136 26.63 -12.17 19.20
CA VAL A 136 27.04 -13.37 18.46
C VAL A 136 28.46 -13.22 17.91
N GLN A 137 28.79 -12.04 17.38
CA GLN A 137 30.16 -11.72 16.95
C GLN A 137 31.17 -11.87 18.10
N SER A 138 30.86 -11.34 19.29
CA SER A 138 31.76 -11.48 20.44
C SER A 138 31.94 -12.94 20.90
N LEU A 139 30.93 -13.80 20.71
CA LEU A 139 31.03 -15.22 20.99
C LEU A 139 31.96 -15.91 20.00
N LEU A 140 31.86 -15.56 18.72
CA LEU A 140 32.72 -16.09 17.66
C LEU A 140 34.18 -15.70 17.89
N ASP A 141 34.45 -14.44 18.24
CA ASP A 141 35.80 -13.94 18.53
C ASP A 141 36.44 -14.68 19.72
N ARG A 142 35.71 -14.86 20.82
CA ARG A 142 36.20 -15.60 22.00
C ARG A 142 36.41 -17.09 21.70
N ALA A 143 35.47 -17.70 20.98
CA ALA A 143 35.57 -19.10 20.61
C ALA A 143 36.78 -19.35 19.70
N TYR A 144 37.16 -18.37 18.86
CA TYR A 144 38.36 -18.43 18.04
C TYR A 144 39.63 -18.44 18.90
N GLU A 145 39.72 -17.58 19.93
CA GLU A 145 40.82 -17.59 20.89
C GLU A 145 40.91 -18.93 21.67
N ASP A 146 39.77 -19.47 22.09
CA ASP A 146 39.71 -20.76 22.78
C ASP A 146 40.08 -21.93 21.86
N LYS A 147 39.84 -21.83 20.54
CA LYS A 147 40.34 -22.78 19.53
C LYS A 147 41.85 -22.76 19.45
N LEU A 148 42.43 -21.57 19.33
CA LEU A 148 43.88 -21.39 19.20
C LEU A 148 44.62 -21.88 20.45
N SER A 149 44.01 -21.78 21.63
CA SER A 149 44.54 -22.32 22.89
C SER A 149 44.27 -23.80 23.11
N GLY A 150 43.60 -24.49 22.17
CA GLY A 150 43.34 -25.94 22.21
C GLY A 150 42.25 -26.36 23.20
N LYS A 151 41.46 -25.43 23.76
CA LYS A 151 40.40 -25.74 24.73
C LYS A 151 39.15 -26.34 24.09
N ILE A 152 38.96 -26.14 22.79
CA ILE A 152 37.80 -26.66 22.04
C ILE A 152 38.26 -27.58 20.90
N SER A 153 37.52 -28.65 20.67
CA SER A 153 37.76 -29.59 19.56
C SER A 153 37.40 -28.96 18.21
N GLU A 154 38.06 -29.39 17.14
CA GLU A 154 37.79 -28.96 15.76
C GLU A 154 36.33 -29.16 15.34
N ASP A 155 35.73 -30.32 15.66
CA ASP A 155 34.33 -30.64 15.35
C ASP A 155 33.35 -29.67 16.03
N PHE A 156 33.57 -29.40 17.32
CA PHE A 156 32.78 -28.43 18.07
C PHE A 156 32.88 -27.01 17.47
N TRP A 157 34.08 -26.59 17.09
CA TRP A 157 34.32 -25.31 16.44
C TRP A 157 33.53 -25.20 15.13
N GLN A 158 33.71 -26.15 14.21
CA GLN A 158 33.07 -26.11 12.89
C GLN A 158 31.54 -26.03 13.00
N ARG A 159 30.94 -26.81 13.89
CA ARG A 159 29.49 -26.80 14.10
C ARG A 159 28.99 -25.46 14.69
N LYS A 160 29.73 -24.87 15.63
CA LYS A 160 29.31 -23.62 16.30
C LYS A 160 29.59 -22.38 15.47
N SER A 161 30.73 -22.31 14.79
CA SER A 161 31.06 -21.20 13.89
C SER A 161 30.05 -21.13 12.74
N ALA A 162 29.71 -22.26 12.11
CA ALA A 162 28.70 -22.31 11.07
C ALA A 162 27.33 -21.82 11.57
N ALA A 163 26.88 -22.28 12.74
CA ALA A 163 25.60 -21.86 13.31
C ALA A 163 25.55 -20.36 13.65
N TRP A 164 26.65 -19.79 14.16
CA TRP A 164 26.74 -18.36 14.47
C TRP A 164 26.86 -17.50 13.21
N GLU A 165 27.59 -17.97 12.19
CA GLU A 165 27.69 -17.31 10.89
C GLU A 165 26.32 -17.26 10.19
N ASP A 166 25.57 -18.37 10.20
CA ASP A 166 24.19 -18.43 9.69
C ASP A 166 23.28 -17.44 10.45
N GLU A 167 23.35 -17.43 11.77
CA GLU A 167 22.58 -16.48 12.59
C GLU A 167 22.92 -15.02 12.26
N MET A 168 24.20 -14.71 12.03
CA MET A 168 24.66 -13.36 11.64
C MET A 168 24.15 -12.96 10.25
N VAL A 169 24.10 -13.90 9.30
CA VAL A 169 23.52 -13.68 7.96
C VAL A 169 22.03 -13.38 8.08
N ASP A 170 21.30 -14.16 8.88
CA ASP A 170 19.87 -13.98 9.13
C ASP A 170 19.56 -12.61 9.78
N ILE A 171 20.33 -12.23 10.79
CA ILE A 171 20.18 -10.93 11.46
C ILE A 171 20.45 -9.79 10.47
N ARG A 172 21.49 -9.90 9.63
CA ARG A 172 21.81 -8.90 8.61
C ARG A 172 20.69 -8.79 7.57
N PHE A 173 20.09 -9.91 7.17
CA PHE A 173 18.94 -9.90 6.27
C PHE A 173 17.73 -9.19 6.89
N LYS A 174 17.44 -9.45 8.17
CA LYS A 174 16.37 -8.77 8.92
C LYS A 174 16.60 -7.25 8.99
N ILE A 175 17.82 -6.81 9.31
CA ILE A 175 18.17 -5.38 9.34
C ILE A 175 17.91 -4.73 7.97
N LYS A 176 18.40 -5.33 6.89
CA LYS A 176 18.19 -4.82 5.52
C LYS A 176 16.71 -4.79 5.11
N ALA A 177 15.92 -5.78 5.55
CA ALA A 177 14.47 -5.80 5.35
C ALA A 177 13.78 -4.63 6.08
N HIS A 178 14.20 -4.33 7.31
CA HIS A 178 13.73 -3.17 8.06
C HIS A 178 14.11 -1.84 7.37
N GLU A 179 15.36 -1.67 6.90
CA GLU A 179 15.81 -0.46 6.21
C GLU A 179 15.04 -0.19 4.90
N SER A 180 14.84 -1.23 4.08
CA SER A 180 14.09 -1.12 2.83
C SER A 180 12.59 -0.83 3.03
N ALA A 181 12.00 -1.32 4.12
CA ALA A 181 10.63 -0.99 4.49
C ALA A 181 10.48 0.50 4.90
N ASN A 182 11.52 1.07 5.53
CA ASN A 182 11.52 2.45 5.97
C ASN A 182 11.62 3.45 4.79
N LEU A 183 12.52 3.18 3.83
CA LEU A 183 12.67 3.97 2.60
C LEU A 183 11.36 4.06 1.79
N ASN A 184 10.64 2.93 1.67
CA ASN A 184 9.36 2.89 0.97
C ASN A 184 8.27 3.72 1.68
N TYR A 185 8.26 3.72 3.01
CA TYR A 185 7.28 4.47 3.79
C TYR A 185 7.45 6.00 3.63
N PHE A 186 8.69 6.49 3.67
CA PHE A 186 8.97 7.92 3.46
C PHE A 186 8.65 8.39 2.05
N GLN A 187 8.99 7.60 1.03
CA GLN A 187 8.68 7.94 -0.37
C GLN A 187 7.17 8.04 -0.61
N VAL A 188 6.40 7.06 -0.13
CA VAL A 188 4.92 7.07 -0.24
C VAL A 188 4.31 8.23 0.54
N GLY A 189 4.86 8.60 1.70
CA GLY A 189 4.38 9.75 2.48
C GLY A 189 4.61 11.10 1.80
N THR A 190 5.72 11.26 1.07
CA THR A 190 6.05 12.50 0.35
C THR A 190 5.26 12.70 -0.95
N GLU A 191 4.68 11.63 -1.51
CA GLU A 191 3.87 11.67 -2.74
C GLU A 191 2.39 12.00 -2.48
N ILE A 192 1.93 12.06 -1.22
CA ILE A 192 0.54 12.42 -0.85
C ILE A 192 0.31 13.95 -0.89
N ARG A 193 1.11 14.70 -1.66
CA ARG A 193 1.01 16.16 -1.73
C ARG A 193 -0.03 16.65 -2.74
#